data_AF-A0A1S3F5B2-F1
#
_entry.id   AF-A0A1S3F5B2-F1
#
_cell.length_a   1.000
_cell.length_b   1.000
_cell.length_c   1.000
_cell.angle_alpha   90.00
_cell.angle_beta   90.00
_cell.angle_gamma   90.00
#
_symmetry.space_group_name_H-M   'P 1'
#
loop_
_entity.id
_entity.type
_entity.pdbx_description
1 polymer ?
#
loop_
_entity_poly.entity_id
_entity_poly.type
_entity_poly.pdbx_seq_one_letter_code
_entity_poly.pdbx_strand_id
1 'polypeptide(L)'
;MPHLPGMSNLISITTNCSSGCLLGDVIVPVANCGVQEYNSNPKEHMSFRDYISYWKEYIQGGYSSPRGCLYLKDWHLCRESTVEDLEDVFTLPVYFSSDWLNEFWDALDVDDYRFVYAGPKGSWSPFHADIFRSYSWSVNICGRKKWLLFPPGQEEALRDCHGSLPYDVTAPVLLDARLYPRSQHSSPPLEVLQEAGEMVFVPSGWHHQVYNLDDTISINHNWVNGYNLANMWHFLQQELQAVQREISEWKDSMPDWHHHCQVIMKSCSGINFEEFYHFLKIIAEKRLLVLGQGPEVFKDSPGPGLGHQQAAFDVSRLVEVLTSLITHPDFQRIDTSTFSLQPEELLAQLKDAMSSTAAL
;
A
#
# COMPACT_ATOMS: atom_id res chain seq x y z
N MET A 1 15.05 -34.26 -3.94
CA MET A 1 14.33 -32.99 -3.73
C MET A 1 14.14 -32.38 -5.11
N PRO A 2 12.91 -32.06 -5.56
CA PRO A 2 12.77 -31.39 -6.84
C PRO A 2 13.31 -29.97 -6.68
N HIS A 3 14.26 -29.61 -7.54
CA HIS A 3 14.79 -28.26 -7.67
C HIS A 3 13.63 -27.28 -7.94
N LEU A 4 13.38 -26.33 -7.05
CA LEU A 4 12.48 -25.21 -7.30
C LEU A 4 13.16 -24.25 -8.29
N PRO A 5 12.67 -24.12 -9.54
CA PRO A 5 13.33 -23.27 -10.54
C PRO A 5 13.42 -21.80 -10.12
N GLY A 6 12.48 -21.30 -9.30
CA GLY A 6 12.43 -19.91 -8.82
C GLY A 6 13.57 -19.51 -7.86
N MET A 7 14.01 -20.40 -6.97
CA MET A 7 15.16 -20.12 -6.08
C MET A 7 16.48 -20.00 -6.85
N SER A 8 16.60 -20.72 -7.96
CA SER A 8 17.78 -20.66 -8.84
C SER A 8 17.94 -19.27 -9.48
N ASN A 9 16.82 -18.64 -9.83
CA ASN A 9 16.81 -17.31 -10.45
C ASN A 9 17.19 -16.21 -9.46
N LEU A 10 16.69 -16.26 -8.23
CA LEU A 10 17.06 -15.31 -7.18
C LEU A 10 18.54 -15.41 -6.76
N ILE A 11 19.11 -16.61 -6.80
CA ILE A 11 20.54 -16.81 -6.64
C ILE A 11 21.33 -16.19 -7.82
N SER A 12 20.79 -16.22 -9.05
CA SER A 12 21.48 -15.58 -10.20
C SER A 12 21.54 -14.04 -10.10
N ILE A 13 20.52 -13.40 -9.50
CA ILE A 13 20.46 -11.92 -9.33
C ILE A 13 21.58 -11.44 -8.38
N THR A 14 22.05 -12.29 -7.46
CA THR A 14 23.20 -11.95 -6.60
C THR A 14 24.56 -11.96 -7.31
N THR A 15 24.63 -12.44 -8.55
CA THR A 15 25.92 -12.69 -9.25
C THR A 15 26.14 -11.90 -10.54
N ASN A 16 25.10 -11.36 -11.19
CA ASN A 16 25.24 -10.61 -12.45
C ASN A 16 24.43 -9.31 -12.41
N CYS A 17 24.98 -8.28 -11.75
CA CYS A 17 24.55 -6.89 -11.98
C CYS A 17 25.69 -6.17 -12.71
N SER A 18 25.43 -5.72 -13.93
CA SER A 18 26.39 -5.08 -14.84
C SER A 18 26.92 -3.73 -14.34
N SER A 19 26.36 -3.19 -13.24
CA SER A 19 26.67 -1.90 -12.64
C SER A 19 27.62 -1.96 -11.43
N GLY A 20 28.18 -3.13 -11.09
CA GLY A 20 29.21 -3.26 -10.04
C GLY A 20 28.70 -3.19 -8.59
N CYS A 21 27.40 -2.97 -8.38
CA CYS A 21 26.74 -3.19 -7.09
C CYS A 21 26.23 -4.64 -7.02
N LEU A 22 26.75 -5.44 -6.09
CA LEU A 22 26.22 -6.78 -5.85
C LEU A 22 24.92 -6.63 -5.07
N LEU A 23 23.80 -7.11 -5.62
CA LEU A 23 22.48 -7.11 -4.95
C LEU A 23 22.55 -7.66 -3.50
N GLY A 24 23.54 -8.50 -3.20
CA GLY A 24 23.79 -9.03 -1.86
C GLY A 24 24.07 -7.97 -0.79
N ASP A 25 24.60 -6.80 -1.14
CA ASP A 25 24.97 -5.77 -0.16
C ASP A 25 23.85 -4.75 0.09
N VAL A 26 22.73 -4.86 -0.63
CA VAL A 26 21.50 -4.07 -0.41
C VAL A 26 20.93 -4.40 0.97
N ILE A 27 20.52 -3.37 1.70
CA ILE A 27 19.90 -3.51 3.02
C ILE A 27 18.40 -3.70 2.83
N VAL A 28 17.86 -4.83 3.28
CA VAL A 28 16.47 -5.21 3.07
C VAL A 28 15.67 -5.24 4.38
N PRO A 29 14.38 -4.88 4.35
CA PRO A 29 13.48 -4.99 5.49
C PRO A 29 13.03 -6.44 5.69
N VAL A 30 13.16 -6.95 6.92
CA VAL A 30 12.85 -8.33 7.27
C VAL A 30 12.03 -8.38 8.55
N ALA A 31 10.82 -8.92 8.46
CA ALA A 31 9.90 -9.08 9.57
C ALA A 31 10.06 -10.41 10.29
N ASN A 32 10.00 -10.42 11.63
CA ASN A 32 9.97 -11.66 12.40
C ASN A 32 8.53 -12.15 12.63
N CYS A 33 8.11 -13.18 11.90
CA CYS A 33 6.77 -13.76 11.99
C CYS A 33 6.45 -14.43 13.34
N GLY A 34 7.49 -14.72 14.14
CA GLY A 34 7.34 -15.33 15.47
C GLY A 34 7.16 -14.32 16.61
N VAL A 35 7.23 -13.02 16.32
CA VAL A 35 7.11 -11.95 17.32
C VAL A 35 5.94 -11.04 16.93
N GLN A 36 5.14 -10.67 17.92
CA GLN A 36 4.06 -9.70 17.79
C GLN A 36 4.46 -8.41 18.52
N GLU A 37 4.43 -7.30 17.79
CA GLU A 37 4.63 -5.95 18.34
C GLU A 37 3.56 -5.03 17.74
N TYR A 38 2.73 -4.40 18.58
CA TYR A 38 1.61 -3.54 18.16
C TYR A 38 0.73 -4.12 17.02
N ASN A 39 0.32 -5.39 17.14
CA ASN A 39 -0.45 -6.13 16.11
C ASN A 39 0.23 -6.22 14.73
N SER A 40 1.56 -6.13 14.69
CA SER A 40 2.35 -6.38 13.49
C SER A 40 3.56 -7.26 13.82
N ASN A 41 4.30 -7.64 12.77
CA ASN A 41 5.62 -8.24 12.93
C ASN A 41 6.66 -7.14 12.98
N PRO A 42 7.53 -7.10 14.01
CA PRO A 42 8.63 -6.15 14.05
C PRO A 42 9.58 -6.40 12.89
N LYS A 43 10.05 -5.30 12.29
CA LYS A 43 11.00 -5.31 11.17
C LYS A 43 12.41 -5.00 11.66
N GLU A 44 13.36 -5.81 11.25
CA GLU A 44 14.80 -5.52 11.29
C GLU A 44 15.33 -5.28 9.88
N HIS A 45 16.45 -4.57 9.78
CA HIS A 45 17.15 -4.37 8.51
C HIS A 45 18.43 -5.21 8.51
N MET A 46 18.68 -5.93 7.43
CA MET A 46 19.92 -6.70 7.25
C MET A 46 20.35 -6.72 5.78
N SER A 47 21.59 -7.12 5.51
CA SER A 47 22.00 -7.29 4.12
C SER A 47 21.20 -8.42 3.46
N PHE A 48 20.89 -8.25 2.17
CA PHE A 48 20.20 -9.27 1.40
C PHE A 48 20.98 -10.60 1.39
N ARG A 49 22.32 -10.52 1.37
CA ARG A 49 23.23 -11.67 1.51
C ARG A 49 23.02 -12.42 2.84
N ASP A 50 22.90 -11.71 3.95
CA ASP A 50 22.65 -12.32 5.26
C ASP A 50 21.26 -12.94 5.32
N TYR A 51 20.26 -12.29 4.71
CA TYR A 51 18.90 -12.83 4.61
C TYR A 51 18.87 -14.15 3.83
N ILE A 52 19.54 -14.21 2.67
CA ILE A 52 19.63 -15.43 1.85
C ILE A 52 20.39 -16.53 2.59
N SER A 53 21.43 -16.18 3.34
CA SER A 53 22.19 -17.15 4.14
C SER A 53 21.31 -17.73 5.25
N TYR A 54 20.58 -16.88 5.98
CA TYR A 54 19.58 -17.29 6.95
C TYR A 54 18.54 -18.22 6.33
N TRP A 55 17.98 -17.88 5.17
CA TRP A 55 16.91 -18.68 4.57
C TRP A 55 17.42 -20.07 4.15
N LYS A 56 18.64 -20.16 3.60
CA LYS A 56 19.28 -21.45 3.30
C LYS A 56 19.46 -22.31 4.55
N GLU A 57 19.95 -21.71 5.63
CA GLU A 57 20.11 -22.39 6.93
C GLU A 57 18.76 -22.82 7.51
N TYR A 58 17.72 -21.99 7.40
CA TYR A 58 16.35 -22.28 7.84
C TYR A 58 15.80 -23.54 7.16
N ILE A 59 16.00 -23.67 5.85
CA ILE A 59 15.60 -24.85 5.07
C ILE A 59 16.40 -26.09 5.51
N GLN A 60 17.72 -25.96 5.64
CA GLN A 60 18.59 -27.07 6.09
C GLN A 60 18.25 -27.54 7.51
N GLY A 61 17.82 -26.62 8.37
CA GLY A 61 17.35 -26.89 9.73
C GLY A 61 15.93 -27.47 9.81
N GLY A 62 15.31 -27.83 8.69
CA GLY A 62 13.96 -28.40 8.65
C GLY A 62 12.86 -27.35 8.89
N TYR A 63 13.04 -26.14 8.35
CA TYR A 63 12.17 -24.97 8.55
C TYR A 63 12.09 -24.54 10.02
N SER A 64 13.24 -24.43 10.66
CA SER A 64 13.37 -23.98 12.04
C SER A 64 14.67 -23.19 12.25
N SER A 65 14.61 -22.14 13.05
CA SER A 65 15.77 -21.33 13.43
C SER A 65 15.54 -20.67 14.78
N PRO A 66 16.57 -20.51 15.62
CA PRO A 66 16.47 -19.74 16.86
C PRO A 66 16.13 -18.26 16.63
N ARG A 67 16.36 -17.73 15.41
CA ARG A 67 15.96 -16.37 15.03
C ARG A 67 14.46 -16.23 14.74
N GLY A 68 13.71 -17.34 14.74
CA GLY A 68 12.32 -17.38 14.30
C GLY A 68 12.19 -17.50 12.78
N CYS A 69 10.97 -17.29 12.29
CA CYS A 69 10.64 -17.27 10.86
C CYS A 69 10.73 -15.83 10.34
N LEU A 70 11.74 -15.53 9.53
CA LEU A 70 12.01 -14.18 9.02
C LEU A 70 11.49 -14.02 7.59
N TYR A 71 10.70 -12.98 7.37
CA TYR A 71 10.01 -12.69 6.13
C TYR A 71 10.47 -11.35 5.56
N LEU A 72 11.15 -11.37 4.41
CA LEU A 72 11.43 -10.14 3.68
C LEU A 72 10.12 -9.62 3.09
N LYS A 73 9.68 -8.45 3.56
CA LYS A 73 8.43 -7.83 3.17
C LYS A 73 8.60 -6.33 3.03
N ASP A 74 7.87 -5.75 2.08
CA ASP A 74 7.89 -4.32 1.79
C ASP A 74 9.26 -3.85 1.25
N TRP A 75 9.93 -4.67 0.42
CA TRP A 75 11.20 -4.29 -0.21
C TRP A 75 10.97 -3.55 -1.52
N HIS A 76 11.41 -2.30 -1.58
CA HIS A 76 11.29 -1.40 -2.73
C HIS A 76 12.37 -1.66 -3.79
N LEU A 77 12.38 -2.86 -4.37
CA LEU A 77 13.43 -3.30 -5.30
C LEU A 77 13.66 -2.32 -6.46
N CYS A 78 12.59 -1.74 -7.01
CA CYS A 78 12.67 -0.84 -8.16
C CYS A 78 13.38 0.49 -7.85
N ARG A 79 13.42 0.92 -6.59
CA ARG A 79 14.19 2.09 -6.14
C ARG A 79 15.62 1.76 -5.74
N GLU A 80 15.82 0.63 -5.08
CA GLU A 80 17.12 0.26 -4.49
C GLU A 80 18.07 -0.41 -5.49
N SER A 81 17.55 -0.98 -6.56
CA SER A 81 18.37 -1.53 -7.64
C SER A 81 18.70 -0.44 -8.66
N THR A 82 19.85 -0.56 -9.34
CA THR A 82 20.19 0.30 -10.50
C THR A 82 19.34 -0.06 -11.73
N VAL A 83 18.13 -0.57 -11.53
CA VAL A 83 17.19 -0.87 -12.59
C VAL A 83 16.64 0.48 -13.03
N GLU A 84 17.09 0.93 -14.18
CA GLU A 84 16.75 2.25 -14.70
C GLU A 84 15.25 2.34 -15.05
N ASP A 85 14.61 1.20 -15.40
CA ASP A 85 13.19 1.15 -15.73
C ASP A 85 12.46 -0.05 -15.08
N LEU A 86 11.29 0.21 -14.46
CA LEU A 86 10.37 -0.82 -13.96
C LEU A 86 10.02 -1.90 -15.02
N GLU A 87 10.02 -1.51 -16.30
CA GLU A 87 9.80 -2.39 -17.44
C GLU A 87 10.87 -3.48 -17.57
N ASP A 88 12.07 -3.26 -17.03
CA ASP A 88 13.12 -4.27 -16.96
C ASP A 88 12.81 -5.38 -15.95
N VAL A 89 11.91 -5.12 -14.99
CA VAL A 89 11.48 -6.10 -13.97
C VAL A 89 10.19 -6.81 -14.41
N PHE A 90 9.15 -6.05 -14.76
CA PHE A 90 7.89 -6.59 -15.28
C PHE A 90 7.07 -5.50 -15.99
N THR A 91 6.19 -5.92 -16.89
CA THR A 91 5.19 -5.02 -17.51
C THR A 91 3.91 -5.02 -16.68
N LEU A 92 3.44 -3.83 -16.28
CA LEU A 92 2.19 -3.67 -15.56
C LEU A 92 0.99 -3.90 -16.50
N PRO A 93 0.04 -4.81 -16.16
CA PRO A 93 -1.18 -4.95 -16.94
C PRO A 93 -2.00 -3.65 -17.00
N VAL A 94 -2.62 -3.37 -18.15
CA VAL A 94 -3.40 -2.14 -18.39
C VAL A 94 -4.52 -1.92 -17.37
N TYR A 95 -5.05 -2.98 -16.76
CA TYR A 95 -6.09 -2.88 -15.74
C TYR A 95 -5.62 -2.20 -14.44
N PHE A 96 -4.30 -2.12 -14.24
CA PHE A 96 -3.68 -1.50 -13.07
C PHE A 96 -2.93 -0.20 -13.43
N SER A 97 -3.03 0.30 -14.66
CA SER A 97 -2.24 1.44 -15.12
C SER A 97 -2.69 2.79 -14.55
N SER A 98 -3.95 2.90 -14.10
CA SER A 98 -4.42 4.08 -13.36
C SER A 98 -3.96 3.99 -11.91
N ASP A 99 -2.69 4.28 -11.66
CA ASP A 99 -2.01 4.14 -10.38
C ASP A 99 -1.58 5.50 -9.84
N TRP A 100 -2.48 6.18 -9.14
CA TRP A 100 -2.23 7.55 -8.69
C TRP A 100 -1.18 7.60 -7.57
N LEU A 101 -1.08 6.56 -6.72
CA LEU A 101 -0.08 6.52 -5.66
C LEU A 101 1.31 6.55 -6.27
N ASN A 102 1.58 5.65 -7.21
CA ASN A 102 2.88 5.60 -7.82
C ASN A 102 3.10 6.77 -8.79
N GLU A 103 2.08 7.27 -9.50
CA GLU A 103 2.21 8.51 -10.27
C GLU A 103 2.66 9.72 -9.44
N PHE A 104 2.25 9.79 -8.18
CA PHE A 104 2.65 10.83 -7.24
C PHE A 104 4.10 10.62 -6.78
N TRP A 105 4.44 9.41 -6.35
CA TRP A 105 5.77 9.14 -5.83
C TRP A 105 6.85 9.15 -6.91
N ASP A 106 6.53 8.71 -8.13
CA ASP A 106 7.41 8.82 -9.30
C ASP A 106 7.67 10.30 -9.65
N ALA A 107 6.69 11.19 -9.45
CA ALA A 107 6.88 12.62 -9.70
C ALA A 107 7.77 13.31 -8.65
N LEU A 108 7.82 12.77 -7.44
CA LEU A 108 8.68 13.27 -6.36
C LEU A 108 10.05 12.59 -6.33
N ASP A 109 10.17 11.38 -6.89
CA ASP A 109 11.33 10.51 -6.81
C ASP A 109 11.75 10.17 -5.37
N VAL A 110 10.78 10.08 -4.45
CA VAL A 110 11.04 9.86 -3.01
C VAL A 110 10.68 8.46 -2.51
N ASP A 111 9.64 7.84 -3.04
CA ASP A 111 9.14 6.54 -2.55
C ASP A 111 8.48 5.73 -3.68
N ASP A 112 7.93 4.55 -3.38
CA ASP A 112 7.02 3.79 -4.24
C ASP A 112 6.08 2.88 -3.41
N TYR A 113 5.07 2.32 -4.06
CA TYR A 113 4.18 1.30 -3.50
C TYR A 113 4.28 0.00 -4.31
N ARG A 114 5.53 -0.41 -4.60
CA ARG A 114 5.90 -1.52 -5.48
C ARG A 114 6.92 -2.41 -4.78
N PHE A 115 6.42 -3.51 -4.23
CA PHE A 115 7.15 -4.30 -3.26
C PHE A 115 7.50 -5.69 -3.76
N VAL A 116 8.67 -6.17 -3.34
CA VAL A 116 9.02 -7.59 -3.35
C VAL A 116 8.79 -8.17 -1.97
N TYR A 117 8.15 -9.33 -1.94
CA TYR A 117 8.04 -10.17 -0.75
C TYR A 117 8.74 -11.48 -1.03
N ALA A 118 9.56 -11.93 -0.09
CA ALA A 118 10.30 -13.18 -0.21
C ALA A 118 10.42 -13.82 1.17
N GLY A 119 10.05 -15.09 1.30
CA GLY A 119 10.11 -15.73 2.61
C GLY A 119 9.96 -17.24 2.62
N PRO A 120 10.46 -17.88 3.68
CA PRO A 120 10.37 -19.30 3.83
C PRO A 120 8.94 -19.78 4.01
N LYS A 121 8.72 -21.06 3.75
CA LYS A 121 7.51 -21.75 4.21
C LYS A 121 7.22 -21.43 5.68
N GLY A 122 5.98 -21.05 5.98
CA GLY A 122 5.54 -20.69 7.32
C GLY A 122 5.61 -19.20 7.63
N SER A 123 6.24 -18.39 6.77
CA SER A 123 6.14 -16.93 6.89
C SER A 123 4.72 -16.46 6.58
N TRP A 124 4.28 -15.39 7.22
CA TRP A 124 2.91 -14.90 7.08
C TRP A 124 2.80 -13.41 7.40
N SER A 125 1.71 -12.80 6.95
CA SER A 125 1.32 -11.42 7.25
C SER A 125 0.05 -11.41 8.13
N PRO A 126 0.05 -10.68 9.25
CA PRO A 126 -1.10 -10.49 10.15
C PRO A 126 -2.35 -9.95 9.47
N PHE A 127 -3.47 -10.02 10.17
CA PHE A 127 -4.73 -9.49 9.67
C PHE A 127 -4.70 -7.96 9.57
N HIS A 128 -4.86 -7.44 8.35
CA HIS A 128 -4.81 -6.00 8.07
C HIS A 128 -5.60 -5.67 6.80
N ALA A 129 -5.89 -4.39 6.58
CA ALA A 129 -6.20 -3.89 5.25
C ALA A 129 -5.05 -2.99 4.80
N ASP A 130 -4.86 -2.90 3.49
CA ASP A 130 -3.82 -2.06 2.91
C ASP A 130 -4.00 -0.58 3.31
N ILE A 131 -2.86 0.10 3.49
CA ILE A 131 -2.82 1.53 3.82
C ILE A 131 -3.59 2.35 2.78
N PHE A 132 -4.14 3.49 3.20
CA PHE A 132 -5.03 4.34 2.39
C PHE A 132 -6.31 3.66 1.92
N ARG A 133 -6.61 2.45 2.41
CA ARG A 133 -7.63 1.58 1.80
C ARG A 133 -7.39 1.43 0.29
N SER A 134 -6.11 1.39 -0.09
CA SER A 134 -5.68 1.18 -1.47
C SER A 134 -6.22 -0.15 -2.00
N TYR A 135 -6.21 -0.28 -3.32
CA TYR A 135 -6.22 -1.58 -3.95
C TYR A 135 -4.84 -2.21 -3.79
N SER A 136 -4.78 -3.54 -3.88
CA SER A 136 -3.50 -4.21 -4.11
C SER A 136 -3.62 -5.37 -5.09
N TRP A 137 -2.50 -5.73 -5.71
CA TRP A 137 -2.37 -6.98 -6.44
C TRP A 137 -1.08 -7.67 -6.03
N SER A 138 -1.08 -9.01 -6.07
CA SER A 138 0.09 -9.83 -5.78
C SER A 138 0.25 -10.90 -6.85
N VAL A 139 1.38 -10.93 -7.54
CA VAL A 139 1.79 -12.01 -8.44
C VAL A 139 2.74 -12.91 -7.70
N ASN A 140 2.39 -14.19 -7.59
CA ASN A 140 3.21 -15.17 -6.92
C ASN A 140 4.20 -15.79 -7.92
N ILE A 141 5.47 -15.42 -7.84
CA ILE A 141 6.50 -15.87 -8.79
C ILE A 141 6.82 -17.36 -8.56
N CYS A 142 6.92 -17.76 -7.29
CA CYS A 142 7.06 -19.17 -6.92
C CYS A 142 6.51 -19.41 -5.51
N GLY A 143 6.26 -20.68 -5.20
CA GLY A 143 5.66 -21.10 -3.93
C GLY A 143 4.13 -21.07 -3.99
N ARG A 144 3.49 -21.16 -2.84
CA ARG A 144 2.03 -21.10 -2.70
C ARG A 144 1.65 -20.19 -1.54
N LYS A 145 0.57 -19.42 -1.72
CA LYS A 145 0.02 -18.56 -0.67
C LYS A 145 -1.41 -18.94 -0.34
N LYS A 146 -1.76 -18.93 0.95
CA LYS A 146 -3.13 -19.00 1.43
C LYS A 146 -3.57 -17.62 1.89
N TRP A 147 -4.61 -17.10 1.27
CA TRP A 147 -5.26 -15.84 1.62
C TRP A 147 -6.54 -16.12 2.39
N LEU A 148 -6.75 -15.39 3.48
CA LEU A 148 -8.02 -15.27 4.20
C LEU A 148 -8.51 -13.85 3.98
N LEU A 149 -9.61 -13.67 3.24
CA LEU A 149 -10.11 -12.38 2.80
C LEU A 149 -11.47 -12.08 3.42
N PHE A 150 -11.65 -10.87 3.93
CA PHE A 150 -12.88 -10.38 4.52
C PHE A 150 -13.35 -9.12 3.78
N PRO A 151 -14.56 -9.14 3.21
CA PRO A 151 -15.18 -7.96 2.65
C PRO A 151 -15.26 -6.80 3.67
N PRO A 152 -15.16 -5.53 3.22
CA PRO A 152 -15.25 -4.38 4.10
C PRO A 152 -16.50 -4.41 5.00
N GLY A 153 -16.30 -4.14 6.28
CA GLY A 153 -17.33 -4.19 7.32
C GLY A 153 -17.43 -5.54 8.03
N GLN A 154 -16.91 -6.64 7.48
CA GLN A 154 -16.92 -7.93 8.18
C GLN A 154 -15.91 -8.00 9.33
N GLU A 155 -14.84 -7.21 9.24
CA GLU A 155 -13.85 -7.07 10.31
C GLU A 155 -14.47 -6.55 11.62
N GLU A 156 -15.60 -5.84 11.56
CA GLU A 156 -16.25 -5.31 12.75
C GLU A 156 -16.71 -6.42 13.71
N ALA A 157 -17.16 -7.55 13.17
CA ALA A 157 -17.51 -8.72 13.98
C ALA A 157 -16.30 -9.34 14.68
N LEU A 158 -15.09 -9.06 14.18
CA LEU A 158 -13.83 -9.57 14.72
C LEU A 158 -13.20 -8.64 15.74
N ARG A 159 -13.74 -7.45 16.02
CA ARG A 159 -13.18 -6.57 17.04
C ARG A 159 -13.30 -7.16 18.44
N ASP A 160 -12.26 -6.95 19.24
CA ASP A 160 -12.27 -7.25 20.67
C ASP A 160 -13.14 -6.25 21.46
N CYS A 161 -13.25 -6.47 22.77
CA CYS A 161 -14.00 -5.61 23.69
C CYS A 161 -13.41 -4.20 23.86
N HIS A 162 -12.19 -3.97 23.38
CA HIS A 162 -11.54 -2.66 23.32
C HIS A 162 -11.66 -1.99 21.95
N GLY A 163 -12.28 -2.66 20.96
CA GLY A 163 -12.44 -2.16 19.60
C GLY A 163 -11.24 -2.42 18.69
N SER A 164 -10.24 -3.21 19.12
CA SER A 164 -9.08 -3.57 18.31
C SER A 164 -9.37 -4.77 17.41
N LEU A 165 -8.78 -4.79 16.22
CA LEU A 165 -8.81 -5.96 15.34
C LEU A 165 -7.83 -7.04 15.81
N PRO A 166 -8.12 -8.33 15.54
CA PRO A 166 -7.25 -9.41 15.97
C PRO A 166 -5.95 -9.40 15.15
N TYR A 167 -4.87 -9.83 15.76
CA TYR A 167 -3.59 -10.04 15.07
C TYR A 167 -3.63 -11.26 14.15
N ASP A 168 -4.23 -12.36 14.61
CA ASP A 168 -4.41 -13.60 13.87
C ASP A 168 -5.88 -14.01 13.90
N VAL A 169 -6.57 -13.97 12.76
CA VAL A 169 -7.99 -14.33 12.64
C VAL A 169 -8.27 -15.83 12.83
N THR A 170 -7.24 -16.66 12.87
CA THR A 170 -7.34 -18.10 13.13
C THR A 170 -7.08 -18.46 14.59
N ALA A 171 -6.71 -17.48 15.42
CA ALA A 171 -6.35 -17.74 16.80
C ALA A 171 -7.55 -18.25 17.63
N PRO A 172 -7.37 -19.28 18.49
CA PRO A 172 -8.47 -19.81 19.32
C PRO A 172 -9.10 -18.77 20.26
N VAL A 173 -8.39 -17.68 20.58
CA VAL A 173 -8.87 -16.60 21.45
C VAL A 173 -10.13 -15.90 20.91
N LEU A 174 -10.36 -15.93 19.59
CA LEU A 174 -11.57 -15.37 18.98
C LEU A 174 -12.85 -16.08 19.44
N LEU A 175 -12.73 -17.29 20.01
CA LEU A 175 -13.85 -18.04 20.58
C LEU A 175 -14.23 -17.59 22.00
N ASP A 176 -13.40 -16.79 22.69
CA ASP A 176 -13.76 -16.21 23.99
C ASP A 176 -14.70 -15.02 23.80
N ALA A 177 -16.01 -15.26 23.99
CA ALA A 177 -17.05 -14.24 23.84
C ALA A 177 -16.93 -13.05 24.81
N ARG A 178 -16.08 -13.11 25.85
CA ARG A 178 -15.80 -11.95 26.71
C ARG A 178 -14.80 -11.01 26.06
N LEU A 179 -13.83 -11.58 25.33
CA LEU A 179 -12.81 -10.82 24.61
C LEU A 179 -13.33 -10.39 23.23
N TYR A 180 -14.02 -11.27 22.53
CA TYR A 180 -14.57 -11.03 21.18
C TYR A 180 -16.09 -11.20 21.19
N PRO A 181 -16.85 -10.24 21.75
CA PRO A 181 -18.29 -10.38 21.96
C PRO A 181 -19.11 -10.49 20.68
N ARG A 182 -18.54 -10.07 19.54
CA ARG A 182 -19.20 -10.09 18.23
C ARG A 182 -18.74 -11.23 17.32
N SER A 183 -17.79 -12.08 17.74
CA SER A 183 -17.19 -13.09 16.85
C SER A 183 -18.20 -14.10 16.32
N GLN A 184 -19.26 -14.40 17.07
CA GLN A 184 -20.37 -15.25 16.63
C GLN A 184 -21.13 -14.71 15.40
N HIS A 185 -21.00 -13.42 15.10
CA HIS A 185 -21.59 -12.77 13.93
C HIS A 185 -20.61 -12.71 12.74
N SER A 186 -19.39 -13.18 12.91
CA SER A 186 -18.40 -13.23 11.84
C SER A 186 -18.78 -14.29 10.81
N SER A 187 -18.67 -13.92 9.54
CA SER A 187 -18.73 -14.89 8.45
C SER A 187 -17.35 -15.53 8.26
N PRO A 188 -17.28 -16.79 7.83
CA PRO A 188 -16.02 -17.39 7.43
C PRO A 188 -15.31 -16.52 6.37
N PRO A 189 -13.97 -16.43 6.40
CA PRO A 189 -13.23 -15.72 5.35
C PRO A 189 -13.48 -16.37 3.98
N LEU A 190 -13.34 -15.56 2.93
CA LEU A 190 -13.06 -16.10 1.61
C LEU A 190 -11.63 -16.65 1.61
N GLU A 191 -11.49 -17.95 1.44
CA GLU A 191 -10.20 -18.62 1.36
C GLU A 191 -9.75 -18.75 -0.10
N VAL A 192 -8.56 -18.24 -0.42
CA VAL A 192 -7.95 -18.37 -1.76
C VAL A 192 -6.57 -19.03 -1.61
N LEU A 193 -6.36 -20.12 -2.34
CA LEU A 193 -5.04 -20.70 -2.54
C LEU A 193 -4.48 -20.15 -3.86
N GLN A 194 -3.41 -19.37 -3.76
CA GLN A 194 -2.70 -18.81 -4.89
C GLN A 194 -1.48 -19.68 -5.22
N GLU A 195 -1.46 -20.21 -6.43
CA GLU A 195 -0.38 -21.02 -6.99
C GLU A 195 0.71 -20.14 -7.63
N ALA A 196 1.82 -20.75 -8.04
CA ALA A 196 2.88 -20.05 -8.77
C ALA A 196 2.40 -19.60 -10.16
N GLY A 197 2.72 -18.38 -10.54
CA GLY A 197 2.28 -17.71 -11.77
C GLY A 197 0.90 -17.05 -11.67
N GLU A 198 0.15 -17.25 -10.58
CA GLU A 198 -1.16 -16.64 -10.41
C GLU A 198 -1.07 -15.23 -9.81
N MET A 199 -2.06 -14.41 -10.16
CA MET A 199 -2.24 -13.07 -9.63
C MET A 199 -3.51 -13.01 -8.78
N VAL A 200 -3.42 -12.39 -7.60
CA VAL A 200 -4.56 -12.04 -6.75
C VAL A 200 -4.74 -10.53 -6.77
N PHE A 201 -5.98 -10.07 -6.98
CA PHE A 201 -6.39 -8.69 -6.80
C PHE A 201 -7.18 -8.56 -5.49
N VAL A 202 -6.80 -7.62 -4.65
CA VAL A 202 -7.45 -7.28 -3.39
C VAL A 202 -8.18 -5.94 -3.56
N PRO A 203 -9.52 -5.92 -3.48
CA PRO A 203 -10.26 -4.67 -3.60
C PRO A 203 -10.05 -3.73 -2.40
N SER A 204 -10.30 -2.44 -2.61
CA SER A 204 -10.18 -1.39 -1.60
C SER A 204 -10.89 -1.76 -0.29
N GLY A 205 -10.16 -1.68 0.82
CA GLY A 205 -10.67 -1.87 2.17
C GLY A 205 -10.89 -3.32 2.61
N TRP A 206 -10.55 -4.31 1.78
CA TRP A 206 -10.64 -5.72 2.17
C TRP A 206 -9.56 -6.06 3.19
N HIS A 207 -9.98 -6.48 4.38
CA HIS A 207 -9.05 -6.99 5.37
C HIS A 207 -8.65 -8.41 5.01
N HIS A 208 -7.38 -8.73 5.19
CA HIS A 208 -6.84 -10.01 4.78
C HIS A 208 -5.64 -10.44 5.63
N GLN A 209 -5.42 -11.76 5.65
CA GLN A 209 -4.30 -12.43 6.29
C GLN A 209 -3.71 -13.44 5.31
N VAL A 210 -2.38 -13.52 5.23
CA VAL A 210 -1.71 -14.28 4.16
C VAL A 210 -0.63 -15.18 4.73
N TYR A 211 -0.66 -16.45 4.36
CA TYR A 211 0.36 -17.44 4.75
C TYR A 211 1.11 -17.96 3.53
N ASN A 212 2.43 -18.03 3.61
CA ASN A 212 3.26 -18.73 2.62
C ASN A 212 3.32 -20.22 3.00
N LEU A 213 2.66 -21.06 2.19
CA LEU A 213 2.58 -22.51 2.44
C LEU A 213 3.84 -23.27 1.99
N ASP A 214 4.62 -22.65 1.10
CA ASP A 214 5.94 -23.08 0.63
C ASP A 214 6.90 -21.88 0.67
N ASP A 215 8.17 -22.11 0.31
CA ASP A 215 9.12 -21.03 0.05
C ASP A 215 8.62 -20.17 -1.12
N THR A 216 8.42 -18.87 -0.85
CA THR A 216 7.63 -18.00 -1.71
C THR A 216 8.35 -16.72 -2.04
N ILE A 217 8.22 -16.29 -3.30
CA ILE A 217 8.56 -14.94 -3.77
C ILE A 217 7.38 -14.37 -4.54
N SER A 218 7.01 -13.13 -4.26
CA SER A 218 5.96 -12.42 -4.97
C SER A 218 6.30 -10.95 -5.22
N ILE A 219 5.66 -10.39 -6.24
CA ILE A 219 5.64 -8.96 -6.54
C ILE A 219 4.26 -8.44 -6.15
N ASN A 220 4.24 -7.32 -5.45
CA ASN A 220 3.04 -6.73 -4.86
C ASN A 220 2.99 -5.24 -5.15
N HIS A 221 1.84 -4.73 -5.55
CA HIS A 221 1.64 -3.29 -5.74
C HIS A 221 0.40 -2.83 -5.01
N ASN A 222 0.47 -1.61 -4.49
CA ASN A 222 -0.68 -0.90 -3.96
C ASN A 222 -0.94 0.35 -4.81
N TRP A 223 -2.22 0.63 -5.05
CA TRP A 223 -2.60 1.85 -5.78
C TRP A 223 -3.97 2.41 -5.36
N VAL A 224 -4.13 3.69 -5.63
CA VAL A 224 -5.39 4.43 -5.52
C VAL A 224 -5.69 5.05 -6.89
N ASN A 225 -6.96 5.26 -7.18
CA ASN A 225 -7.41 6.04 -8.34
C ASN A 225 -8.74 6.73 -8.06
N GLY A 226 -9.35 7.30 -9.10
CA GLY A 226 -10.62 8.01 -8.98
C GLY A 226 -11.76 7.18 -8.38
N TYR A 227 -11.71 5.84 -8.43
CA TYR A 227 -12.76 4.97 -7.88
C TYR A 227 -12.70 4.83 -6.35
N ASN A 228 -11.52 4.90 -5.73
CA ASN A 228 -11.36 4.77 -4.28
C ASN A 228 -10.72 5.98 -3.60
N LEU A 229 -10.53 7.10 -4.31
CA LEU A 229 -10.00 8.35 -3.75
C LEU A 229 -10.80 8.83 -2.52
N ALA A 230 -12.13 8.74 -2.57
CA ALA A 230 -12.99 9.10 -1.44
C ALA A 230 -12.76 8.19 -0.22
N ASN A 231 -12.46 6.90 -0.44
CA ASN A 231 -12.13 5.97 0.65
C ASN A 231 -10.79 6.32 1.29
N MET A 232 -9.79 6.69 0.48
CA MET A 232 -8.50 7.19 0.98
C MET A 232 -8.69 8.46 1.80
N TRP A 233 -9.47 9.43 1.31
CA TRP A 233 -9.76 10.64 2.06
C TRP A 233 -10.46 10.33 3.39
N HIS A 234 -11.49 9.48 3.37
CA HIS A 234 -12.18 9.07 4.58
C HIS A 234 -11.26 8.38 5.59
N PHE A 235 -10.36 7.51 5.12
CA PHE A 235 -9.33 6.90 5.95
C PHE A 235 -8.44 7.95 6.61
N LEU A 236 -7.91 8.90 5.86
CA LEU A 236 -7.05 9.96 6.41
C LEU A 236 -7.77 10.81 7.48
N GLN A 237 -9.07 11.08 7.30
CA GLN A 237 -9.88 11.75 8.32
C GLN A 237 -10.00 10.92 9.60
N GLN A 238 -10.22 9.60 9.48
CA GLN A 238 -10.29 8.69 10.62
C GLN A 238 -8.95 8.59 11.36
N GLU A 239 -7.84 8.54 10.63
CA GLU A 239 -6.49 8.51 11.21
C GLU A 239 -6.19 9.78 12.00
N LEU A 240 -6.50 10.96 11.45
CA LEU A 240 -6.34 12.22 12.18
C LEU A 240 -7.21 12.24 13.44
N GLN A 241 -8.46 11.78 13.35
CA GLN A 241 -9.35 11.68 14.52
C GLN A 241 -8.82 10.70 15.57
N ALA A 242 -8.21 9.59 15.15
CA ALA A 242 -7.59 8.63 16.07
C ALA A 242 -6.42 9.28 16.82
N VAL A 243 -5.52 9.94 16.11
CA VAL A 243 -4.41 10.70 16.71
C VAL A 243 -4.93 11.76 17.68
N GLN A 244 -5.89 12.57 17.25
CA GLN A 244 -6.49 13.61 18.09
C GLN A 244 -7.13 13.06 19.38
N ARG A 245 -7.76 11.88 19.32
CA ARG A 245 -8.32 11.22 20.51
C ARG A 245 -7.22 10.74 21.44
N GLU A 246 -6.18 10.12 20.89
CA GLU A 246 -5.08 9.54 21.65
C GLU A 246 -4.32 10.60 22.47
N ILE A 247 -4.06 11.76 21.86
CA ILE A 247 -3.32 12.85 22.54
C ILE A 247 -4.23 13.98 23.04
N SER A 248 -5.52 13.70 23.22
CA SER A 248 -6.54 14.71 23.58
C SER A 248 -6.28 15.38 24.94
N GLU A 249 -5.70 14.68 25.91
CA GLU A 249 -5.39 15.22 27.24
C GLU A 249 -4.37 16.36 27.21
N TRP A 250 -3.55 16.44 26.14
CA TRP A 250 -2.52 17.44 25.96
C TRP A 250 -3.01 18.67 25.18
N LYS A 251 -4.28 18.69 24.75
CA LYS A 251 -4.81 19.71 23.83
C LYS A 251 -4.66 21.15 24.33
N ASP A 252 -4.91 21.37 25.61
CA ASP A 252 -4.88 22.73 26.20
C ASP A 252 -3.47 23.13 26.67
N SER A 253 -2.56 22.17 26.85
CA SER A 253 -1.21 22.39 27.40
C SER A 253 -0.11 22.35 26.33
N MET A 254 -0.36 21.75 25.17
CA MET A 254 0.56 21.65 24.04
C MET A 254 0.33 22.81 23.05
N PRO A 255 1.27 23.75 22.89
CA PRO A 255 1.22 24.72 21.81
C PRO A 255 1.15 24.01 20.46
N ASP A 256 0.43 24.58 19.49
CA ASP A 256 0.29 24.02 18.14
C ASP A 256 -0.15 22.55 18.11
N TRP A 257 -0.99 22.13 19.06
CA TRP A 257 -1.48 20.75 19.18
C TRP A 257 -2.03 20.17 17.86
N HIS A 258 -2.72 20.98 17.06
CA HIS A 258 -3.21 20.56 15.74
C HIS A 258 -2.08 20.23 14.75
N HIS A 259 -0.98 20.99 14.77
CA HIS A 259 0.20 20.69 13.96
C HIS A 259 0.86 19.39 14.44
N HIS A 260 0.99 19.21 15.76
CA HIS A 260 1.50 17.95 16.32
C HIS A 260 0.63 16.74 15.93
N CYS A 261 -0.70 16.89 15.86
CA CYS A 261 -1.57 15.84 15.34
C CYS A 261 -1.22 15.47 13.89
N GLN A 262 -0.97 16.46 13.02
CA GLN A 262 -0.58 16.21 11.62
C GLN A 262 0.80 15.53 11.53
N VAL A 263 1.75 15.90 12.40
CA VAL A 263 3.08 15.25 12.47
C VAL A 263 2.97 13.79 12.89
N ILE A 264 2.19 13.49 13.93
CA ILE A 264 1.96 12.11 14.38
C ILE A 264 1.21 11.31 13.31
N MET A 265 0.16 11.88 12.73
CA MET A 265 -0.59 11.26 11.63
C MET A 265 0.35 10.90 10.47
N LYS A 266 1.23 11.80 10.04
CA LYS A 266 2.22 11.51 9.00
C LYS A 266 3.08 10.29 9.35
N SER A 267 3.54 10.21 10.60
CA SER A 267 4.35 9.10 11.08
C SER A 267 3.60 7.76 11.11
N CYS A 268 2.28 7.77 11.33
CA CYS A 268 1.47 6.56 11.44
C CYS A 268 0.89 6.11 10.09
N SER A 269 0.44 7.06 9.29
CA SER A 269 -0.34 6.82 8.07
C SER A 269 0.44 7.11 6.79
N GLY A 270 1.71 7.52 6.88
CA GLY A 270 2.60 7.79 5.75
C GLY A 270 2.49 9.20 5.15
N ILE A 271 1.29 9.80 5.19
CA ILE A 271 1.07 11.19 4.76
C ILE A 271 0.15 11.95 5.71
N ASN A 272 0.27 13.27 5.73
CA ASN A 272 -0.67 14.17 6.41
C ASN A 272 -1.60 14.86 5.40
N PHE A 273 -2.46 15.76 5.89
CA PHE A 273 -3.40 16.48 5.02
C PHE A 273 -2.74 17.43 4.01
N GLU A 274 -1.59 18.01 4.34
CA GLU A 274 -0.81 18.85 3.42
C GLU A 274 -0.25 18.00 2.27
N GLU A 275 0.36 16.86 2.57
CA GLU A 275 0.85 15.92 1.56
C GLU A 275 -0.29 15.30 0.75
N PHE A 276 -1.45 15.08 1.36
CA PHE A 276 -2.64 14.66 0.61
C PHE A 276 -3.10 15.74 -0.37
N TYR A 277 -3.04 17.03 -0.03
CA TYR A 277 -3.28 18.10 -1.00
C TYR A 277 -2.27 18.06 -2.16
N HIS A 278 -0.97 17.92 -1.87
CA HIS A 278 0.06 17.81 -2.89
C HIS A 278 -0.15 16.60 -3.81
N PHE A 279 -0.59 15.47 -3.25
CA PHE A 279 -1.03 14.30 -3.99
C PHE A 279 -2.16 14.66 -4.97
N LEU A 280 -3.25 15.27 -4.48
CA LEU A 280 -4.36 15.70 -5.34
C LEU A 280 -3.90 16.67 -6.43
N LYS A 281 -3.02 17.62 -6.10
CA LYS A 281 -2.47 18.62 -7.03
C LYS A 281 -1.71 17.96 -8.17
N ILE A 282 -0.76 17.07 -7.88
CA ILE A 282 0.07 16.41 -8.91
C ILE A 282 -0.82 15.62 -9.88
N ILE A 283 -1.78 14.87 -9.35
CA ILE A 283 -2.71 14.12 -10.19
C ILE A 283 -3.56 15.08 -11.02
N ALA A 284 -4.13 16.12 -10.41
CA ALA A 284 -4.94 17.12 -11.08
C ALA A 284 -4.21 17.78 -12.25
N GLU A 285 -2.96 18.21 -12.06
CA GLU A 285 -2.14 18.83 -13.11
C GLU A 285 -1.94 17.88 -14.30
N LYS A 286 -1.65 16.60 -14.04
CA LYS A 286 -1.54 15.58 -15.10
C LYS A 286 -2.86 15.39 -15.85
N ARG A 287 -4.01 15.37 -15.15
CA ARG A 287 -5.34 15.20 -15.79
C ARG A 287 -5.74 16.42 -16.61
N LEU A 288 -5.52 17.62 -16.08
CA LEU A 288 -5.78 18.88 -16.78
C LEU A 288 -4.94 19.00 -18.06
N LEU A 289 -3.69 18.55 -18.04
CA LEU A 289 -2.84 18.49 -19.22
C LEU A 289 -3.44 17.60 -20.32
N VAL A 290 -3.94 16.41 -19.96
CA VAL A 290 -4.59 15.49 -20.92
C VAL A 290 -5.86 16.11 -21.52
N LEU A 291 -6.69 16.77 -20.69
CA LEU A 291 -7.91 17.43 -21.18
C LEU A 291 -7.60 18.65 -22.07
N GLY A 292 -6.50 19.36 -21.82
CA GLY A 292 -6.07 20.51 -22.63
C GLY A 292 -5.55 20.15 -24.03
N GLN A 293 -5.10 18.91 -24.24
CA GLN A 293 -4.56 18.45 -25.53
C GLN A 293 -5.64 18.07 -26.57
N GLY A 294 -6.92 17.99 -26.16
CA GLY A 294 -8.04 17.62 -27.03
C GLY A 294 -8.13 16.11 -27.34
N PRO A 295 -9.33 15.57 -27.64
CA PRO A 295 -9.55 14.13 -27.77
C PRO A 295 -8.87 13.48 -28.99
N GLU A 296 -8.50 14.26 -30.01
CA GLU A 296 -7.92 13.75 -31.27
C GLU A 296 -6.44 13.32 -31.13
N VAL A 297 -5.70 13.80 -30.12
CA VAL A 297 -4.28 13.46 -29.90
C VAL A 297 -4.11 12.01 -29.42
N PHE A 298 -5.14 11.44 -28.79
CA PHE A 298 -5.08 10.12 -28.16
C PHE A 298 -5.70 8.99 -29.00
N LYS A 299 -6.23 9.29 -30.21
CA LYS A 299 -6.81 8.26 -31.09
C LYS A 299 -5.78 7.31 -31.69
N ASP A 300 -4.52 7.75 -31.84
CA ASP A 300 -3.47 7.02 -32.56
C ASP A 300 -2.27 6.61 -31.69
N SER A 301 -2.30 6.80 -30.36
CA SER A 301 -1.25 6.29 -29.47
C SER A 301 -1.57 4.86 -29.00
N PRO A 302 -0.81 3.83 -29.43
CA PRO A 302 -1.11 2.43 -29.13
C PRO A 302 -0.64 1.98 -27.73
N GLY A 303 -0.33 2.93 -26.83
CA GLY A 303 0.13 2.66 -25.47
C GLY A 303 -1.02 2.66 -24.44
N PRO A 304 -0.80 2.12 -23.22
CA PRO A 304 -1.76 2.10 -22.11
C PRO A 304 -2.00 3.49 -21.48
N GLY A 305 -1.86 4.57 -22.27
CA GLY A 305 -1.92 5.95 -21.81
C GLY A 305 -3.30 6.35 -21.31
N LEU A 306 -3.30 7.29 -20.36
CA LEU A 306 -4.50 7.89 -19.80
C LEU A 306 -5.35 8.55 -20.90
N GLY A 307 -6.51 7.97 -21.20
CA GLY A 307 -7.44 8.51 -22.19
C GLY A 307 -8.25 9.70 -21.68
N HIS A 308 -8.76 10.52 -22.60
CA HIS A 308 -9.54 11.74 -22.30
C HIS A 308 -10.77 11.47 -21.41
N GLN A 309 -11.51 10.37 -21.65
CA GLN A 309 -12.68 10.01 -20.82
C GLN A 309 -12.29 9.65 -19.38
N GLN A 310 -11.20 8.91 -19.22
CA GLN A 310 -10.68 8.57 -17.89
C GLN A 310 -10.20 9.84 -17.18
N ALA A 311 -9.50 10.75 -17.87
CA ALA A 311 -9.09 12.03 -17.30
C ALA A 311 -10.28 12.89 -16.86
N ALA A 312 -11.37 12.93 -17.64
CA ALA A 312 -12.58 13.64 -17.26
C ALA A 312 -13.27 13.03 -16.03
N PHE A 313 -13.33 11.69 -15.96
CA PHE A 313 -13.81 10.99 -14.77
C PHE A 313 -12.94 11.31 -13.55
N ASP A 314 -11.61 11.24 -13.69
CA ASP A 314 -10.66 11.52 -12.62
C ASP A 314 -10.81 12.96 -12.09
N VAL A 315 -10.95 13.95 -12.99
CA VAL A 315 -11.23 15.35 -12.63
C VAL A 315 -12.52 15.47 -11.82
N SER A 316 -13.59 14.76 -12.20
CA SER A 316 -14.84 14.80 -11.43
C SER A 316 -14.68 14.27 -9.99
N ARG A 317 -13.83 13.25 -9.80
CA ARG A 317 -13.51 12.68 -8.48
C ARG A 317 -12.60 13.59 -7.67
N LEU A 318 -11.64 14.24 -8.32
CA LEU A 318 -10.77 15.25 -7.70
C LEU A 318 -11.58 16.46 -7.21
N VAL A 319 -12.54 16.98 -8.00
CA VAL A 319 -13.43 18.09 -7.59
C VAL A 319 -14.19 17.75 -6.31
N GLU A 320 -14.75 16.55 -6.23
CA GLU A 320 -15.51 16.08 -5.06
C GLU A 320 -14.65 16.04 -3.80
N VAL A 321 -13.51 15.36 -3.87
CA VAL A 321 -12.62 15.17 -2.71
C VAL A 321 -11.90 16.46 -2.33
N LEU A 322 -11.42 17.26 -3.28
CA LEU A 322 -10.78 18.53 -3.00
C LEU A 322 -11.76 19.54 -2.38
N THR A 323 -13.03 19.54 -2.80
CA THR A 323 -14.08 20.35 -2.15
C THR A 323 -14.24 19.93 -0.68
N SER A 324 -14.26 18.62 -0.40
CA SER A 324 -14.35 18.12 0.97
C SER A 324 -13.11 18.46 1.80
N LEU A 325 -11.92 18.40 1.21
CA LEU A 325 -10.65 18.74 1.87
C LEU A 325 -10.62 20.23 2.26
N ILE A 326 -10.90 21.14 1.33
CA ILE A 326 -10.86 22.60 1.55
C ILE A 326 -11.85 23.05 2.62
N THR A 327 -13.01 22.38 2.69
CA THR A 327 -14.04 22.68 3.69
C THR A 327 -13.78 21.99 5.04
N HIS A 328 -12.76 21.13 5.13
CA HIS A 328 -12.45 20.42 6.36
C HIS A 328 -11.81 21.35 7.40
N PRO A 329 -12.35 21.43 8.64
CA PRO A 329 -11.84 22.37 9.65
C PRO A 329 -10.36 22.21 9.96
N ASP A 330 -9.84 20.98 9.99
CA ASP A 330 -8.42 20.74 10.26
C ASP A 330 -7.50 21.07 9.09
N PHE A 331 -8.01 21.06 7.85
CA PHE A 331 -7.26 21.52 6.69
C PHE A 331 -7.18 23.05 6.66
N GLN A 332 -8.26 23.75 7.03
CA GLN A 332 -8.29 25.21 7.14
C GLN A 332 -7.31 25.80 8.16
N ARG A 333 -6.73 24.96 9.03
CA ARG A 333 -5.69 25.34 9.99
C ARG A 333 -4.28 25.20 9.43
N ILE A 334 -4.11 24.54 8.29
CA ILE A 334 -2.81 24.38 7.64
C ILE A 334 -2.45 25.69 6.95
N ASP A 335 -1.21 26.13 7.13
CA ASP A 335 -0.69 27.29 6.42
C ASP A 335 -0.41 26.92 4.96
N THR A 336 -1.28 27.37 4.05
CA THR A 336 -1.15 27.12 2.61
C THR A 336 -0.37 28.21 1.89
N SER A 337 0.17 29.21 2.60
CA SER A 337 0.82 30.38 1.97
C SER A 337 2.05 30.02 1.13
N THR A 338 2.68 28.89 1.42
CA THR A 338 3.86 28.36 0.70
C THR A 338 3.48 27.45 -0.47
N PHE A 339 2.20 27.11 -0.63
CA PHE A 339 1.77 26.19 -1.69
C PHE A 339 1.94 26.83 -3.06
N SER A 340 2.55 26.10 -3.99
CA SER A 340 2.81 26.56 -5.36
C SER A 340 1.53 26.88 -6.15
N LEU A 341 0.42 26.23 -5.81
CA LEU A 341 -0.92 26.52 -6.32
C LEU A 341 -1.87 26.49 -5.12
N GLN A 342 -2.75 27.47 -5.00
CA GLN A 342 -3.69 27.52 -3.87
C GLN A 342 -4.82 26.50 -4.07
N PRO A 343 -5.31 25.84 -2.99
CA PRO A 343 -6.36 24.82 -3.10
C PRO A 343 -7.63 25.30 -3.81
N GLU A 344 -8.09 26.52 -3.50
CA GLU A 344 -9.28 27.13 -4.10
C GLU A 344 -9.08 27.43 -5.60
N GLU A 345 -7.86 27.81 -5.98
CA GLU A 345 -7.51 28.06 -7.38
C GLU A 345 -7.50 26.74 -8.18
N LEU A 346 -6.86 25.69 -7.63
CA LEU A 346 -6.89 24.37 -8.23
C LEU A 346 -8.33 23.84 -8.38
N LEU A 347 -9.16 24.04 -7.36
CA LEU A 347 -10.57 23.63 -7.41
C LEU A 347 -11.34 24.37 -8.51
N ALA A 348 -11.08 25.67 -8.69
CA ALA A 348 -11.69 26.44 -9.77
C ALA A 348 -11.28 25.90 -11.15
N GLN A 349 -9.98 25.66 -11.38
CA GLN A 349 -9.47 25.08 -12.63
C GLN A 349 -10.11 23.72 -12.94
N LEU A 350 -10.23 22.85 -11.93
CA LEU A 350 -10.88 21.55 -12.08
C LEU A 350 -12.37 21.65 -12.41
N LYS A 351 -13.10 22.59 -11.80
CA LYS A 351 -14.53 22.84 -12.09
C LYS A 351 -14.74 23.38 -13.51
N ASP A 352 -13.84 24.24 -13.98
CA ASP A 352 -13.89 24.77 -15.34
C ASP A 352 -13.64 23.67 -16.38
N ALA A 353 -12.64 22.80 -16.13
CA ALA A 353 -12.37 21.63 -16.96
C ALA A 353 -13.52 20.62 -16.97
N MET A 354 -14.14 20.36 -15.81
CA MET A 354 -15.31 19.50 -15.69
C MET A 354 -16.52 20.04 -16.47
N SER A 355 -16.74 21.36 -16.41
CA SER A 355 -17.83 22.02 -17.15
C SER A 355 -17.61 21.97 -18.67
N SER A 356 -16.35 22.13 -19.10
CA SER A 356 -15.96 22.08 -20.51
C SER A 356 -16.10 20.67 -21.10
N THR A 357 -15.83 19.63 -20.31
CA THR A 357 -15.95 18.22 -20.73
C THR A 357 -17.39 17.73 -20.75
N ALA A 358 -18.28 18.26 -19.90
CA ALA A 358 -19.70 17.94 -19.93
C ALA A 358 -20.47 18.58 -21.11
N ALA A 359 -19.87 19.57 -21.78
CA ALA A 359 -20.43 20.26 -22.94
C ALA A 359 -20.06 19.60 -24.29
N LEU A 360 -19.19 18.59 -24.28
CA LEU A 360 -18.77 17.77 -25.42
C LEU A 360 -19.58 16.47 -25.47
#